data_AF-A0A9X2WE28-F1
#
_entry.id   AF-A0A9X2WE28-F1
#
_cell.length_a   1.000
_cell.length_b   1.000
_cell.length_c   1.000
_cell.angle_alpha   90.00
_cell.angle_beta   90.00
_cell.angle_gamma   90.00
#
_symmetry.space_group_name_H-M   'P 1'
#
loop_
_entity.id
_entity.type
_entity.pdbx_description
1 polymer ?
#
loop_
_entity_poly.entity_id
_entity_poly.type
_entity_poly.pdbx_seq_one_letter_code
_entity_poly.pdbx_strand_id
1 'polypeptide(L)'
;MPRNFSQATAELTVLVAEAVCIRPNCEQQFVQDFCDLSAAQATAALALATDIGLIVKDNETYKTESPLVRLLGTPDESSKAAILRILLECYEPFVFFRERLVATGNSDTAAQQTKVHLDLNAHREEIKDTLISLGTYTKAINAKGGGVYEAVNGEDLNQLRNVAEASSNLADAEASIRIEIGDYADSLDRVEVVVPLARALLKAKEEHAKEAVAEAAAALESFLAGLANRMGVNLQGATGLTSRIDKFRANSILPKKITEAGKYLGQIRNAADHGVDIDPDVGSVWKILPSSGRHYVFVACAFIRACGARENNQDFYI
;
A
#
# COMPACT_ATOMS: atom_id res chain seq x y z
N MET A 1 -13.05 -3.66 32.90
CA MET A 1 -12.24 -4.72 32.25
C MET A 1 -10.98 -4.04 31.75
N PRO A 2 -9.79 -4.65 31.91
CA PRO A 2 -8.55 -4.09 31.41
C PRO A 2 -8.64 -3.75 29.91
N ARG A 3 -8.04 -2.63 29.50
CA ARG A 3 -7.98 -2.22 28.09
C ARG A 3 -7.05 -3.18 27.34
N ASN A 4 -7.50 -3.65 26.18
CA ASN A 4 -6.67 -4.47 25.31
C ASN A 4 -5.54 -3.63 24.72
N PHE A 5 -4.33 -4.21 24.65
CA PHE A 5 -3.18 -3.63 23.96
C PHE A 5 -2.56 -4.69 23.03
N SER A 6 -2.37 -4.35 21.76
CA SER A 6 -1.84 -5.26 20.75
C SER A 6 -0.36 -5.01 20.51
N GLN A 7 0.44 -6.08 20.53
CA GLN A 7 1.87 -6.02 20.30
C GLN A 7 2.20 -6.22 18.81
N ALA A 8 2.74 -5.19 18.17
CA ALA A 8 3.38 -5.26 16.87
C ALA A 8 4.49 -4.20 16.76
N THR A 9 5.34 -4.30 15.73
CA THR A 9 6.29 -3.23 15.39
C THR A 9 5.62 -2.19 14.49
N ALA A 10 6.17 -0.98 14.46
CA ALA A 10 5.70 0.09 13.60
C ALA A 10 5.69 -0.30 12.12
N GLU A 11 6.74 -0.98 11.66
CA GLU A 11 6.88 -1.44 10.27
C GLU A 11 5.72 -2.37 9.89
N LEU A 12 5.40 -3.36 10.74
CA LEU A 12 4.28 -4.27 10.48
C LEU A 12 2.93 -3.53 10.52
N THR A 13 2.75 -2.61 11.47
CA THR A 13 1.53 -1.82 11.59
C THR A 13 1.29 -0.92 10.38
N VAL A 14 2.33 -0.26 9.87
CA VAL A 14 2.25 0.56 8.64
C VAL A 14 2.04 -0.33 7.42
N LEU A 15 2.75 -1.45 7.32
CA LEU A 15 2.66 -2.38 6.19
C LEU A 15 1.24 -2.95 6.02
N VAL A 16 0.59 -3.39 7.11
CA VAL A 16 -0.80 -3.88 7.01
C VAL A 16 -1.79 -2.75 6.68
N ALA A 17 -1.55 -1.54 7.18
CA ALA A 17 -2.37 -0.38 6.83
C ALA A 17 -2.20 0.02 5.36
N GLU A 18 -0.98 -0.09 4.82
CA GLU A 18 -0.69 0.07 3.40
C GLU A 18 -1.45 -0.96 2.56
N ALA A 19 -1.43 -2.24 2.94
CA ALA A 19 -2.17 -3.29 2.23
C ALA A 19 -3.68 -3.00 2.16
N VAL A 20 -4.29 -2.58 3.27
CA VAL A 20 -5.71 -2.16 3.33
C VAL A 20 -5.97 -0.89 2.51
N CYS A 21 -4.99 0.02 2.43
CA CYS A 21 -5.06 1.21 1.58
C CYS A 21 -4.97 0.88 0.08
N ILE A 22 -4.21 -0.15 -0.29
CA ILE A 22 -4.09 -0.63 -1.66
C ILE A 22 -5.36 -1.38 -2.07
N ARG A 23 -5.92 -2.19 -1.18
CA ARG A 23 -7.17 -2.92 -1.40
C ARG A 23 -8.17 -2.68 -0.28
N PRO A 24 -9.08 -1.71 -0.43
CA PRO A 24 -10.13 -1.46 0.56
C PRO A 24 -11.11 -2.65 0.68
N ASN A 25 -11.75 -2.77 1.85
CA ASN A 25 -12.72 -3.83 2.17
C ASN A 25 -12.12 -5.24 2.03
N CYS A 26 -10.83 -5.40 2.32
CA CYS A 26 -10.15 -6.69 2.27
C CYS A 26 -10.28 -7.46 3.59
N GLU A 27 -10.24 -8.78 3.51
CA GLU A 27 -10.16 -9.67 4.66
C GLU A 27 -8.71 -9.84 5.13
N GLN A 28 -8.54 -10.38 6.34
CA GLN A 28 -7.22 -10.67 6.91
C GLN A 28 -6.40 -11.62 6.03
N GLN A 29 -7.01 -12.56 5.30
CA GLN A 29 -6.29 -13.47 4.43
C GLN A 29 -5.52 -12.73 3.33
N PHE A 30 -6.15 -11.74 2.71
CA PHE A 30 -5.47 -10.91 1.72
C PHE A 30 -4.26 -10.19 2.31
N VAL A 31 -4.39 -9.63 3.51
CA VAL A 31 -3.29 -8.92 4.18
C VAL A 31 -2.12 -9.86 4.50
N GLN A 32 -2.41 -11.10 4.91
CA GLN A 32 -1.38 -12.12 5.14
C GLN A 32 -0.62 -12.43 3.84
N ASP A 33 -1.35 -12.71 2.76
CA ASP A 33 -0.76 -13.08 1.47
C ASP A 33 0.02 -11.90 0.86
N PHE A 34 -0.53 -10.68 0.96
CA PHE A 34 0.08 -9.47 0.42
C PHE A 34 1.36 -9.06 1.16
N CYS A 35 1.37 -9.17 2.48
CA CYS A 35 2.50 -8.75 3.31
C CYS A 35 3.49 -9.89 3.62
N ASP A 36 3.22 -11.11 3.16
CA ASP A 36 3.94 -12.34 3.54
C ASP A 36 4.05 -12.51 5.06
N LEU A 37 2.89 -12.46 5.75
CA LEU A 37 2.81 -12.52 7.21
C LEU A 37 2.08 -13.78 7.68
N SER A 38 2.52 -14.32 8.82
CA SER A 38 1.73 -15.33 9.53
C SER A 38 0.40 -14.75 10.04
N ALA A 39 -0.60 -15.61 10.24
CA ALA A 39 -1.89 -15.22 10.81
C ALA A 39 -1.77 -14.45 12.13
N ALA A 40 -0.85 -14.87 13.01
CA ALA A 40 -0.63 -14.19 14.29
C ALA A 40 -0.06 -12.78 14.12
N GLN A 41 0.91 -12.60 13.23
CA GLN A 41 1.49 -11.27 12.94
C GLN A 41 0.44 -10.35 12.31
N ALA A 42 -0.32 -10.84 11.32
CA ALA A 42 -1.37 -10.07 10.68
C ALA A 42 -2.45 -9.65 11.69
N THR A 43 -2.95 -10.57 12.53
CA THR A 43 -3.93 -10.26 13.57
C THR A 43 -3.43 -9.15 14.51
N ALA A 44 -2.21 -9.28 15.03
CA ALA A 44 -1.68 -8.32 15.99
C ALA A 44 -1.41 -6.94 15.37
N ALA A 45 -0.85 -6.89 14.16
CA ALA A 45 -0.60 -5.65 13.44
C ALA A 45 -1.88 -4.95 13.02
N LEU A 46 -2.90 -5.68 12.52
CA LEU A 46 -4.20 -5.13 12.16
C LEU A 46 -4.93 -4.57 13.40
N ALA A 47 -4.85 -5.27 14.53
CA ALA A 47 -5.44 -4.80 15.78
C ALA A 47 -4.76 -3.50 16.26
N LEU A 48 -3.42 -3.42 16.24
CA LEU A 48 -2.71 -2.19 16.59
C LEU A 48 -2.98 -1.04 15.61
N ALA A 49 -3.01 -1.32 14.30
CA ALA A 49 -3.36 -0.33 13.29
C ALA A 49 -4.78 0.21 13.47
N THR A 50 -5.70 -0.63 13.93
CA THR A 50 -7.08 -0.23 14.25
C THR A 50 -7.11 0.64 15.51
N ASP A 51 -6.41 0.26 16.58
CA ASP A 51 -6.37 1.02 17.85
C ASP A 51 -5.71 2.40 17.69
N ILE A 52 -4.69 2.51 16.84
CA ILE A 52 -4.06 3.80 16.48
C ILE A 52 -4.97 4.65 15.56
N GLY A 53 -5.91 4.03 14.84
CA GLY A 53 -6.79 4.71 13.89
C GLY A 53 -6.22 4.86 12.47
N LEU A 54 -5.22 4.05 12.10
CA LEU A 54 -4.76 3.95 10.71
C LEU A 54 -5.82 3.31 9.81
N ILE A 55 -6.50 2.29 10.33
CA ILE A 55 -7.55 1.55 9.62
C ILE A 55 -8.77 1.38 10.51
N VAL A 56 -9.89 1.00 9.90
CA VAL A 56 -11.13 0.66 10.57
C VAL A 56 -11.51 -0.76 10.20
N LYS A 57 -11.87 -1.56 11.23
CA LYS A 57 -12.46 -2.88 11.05
C LYS A 57 -13.97 -2.75 10.87
N ASP A 58 -14.49 -3.26 9.77
CA ASP A 58 -15.90 -3.32 9.42
C ASP A 58 -16.31 -4.80 9.25
N ASN A 59 -16.85 -5.37 10.32
CA ASN A 59 -17.07 -6.81 10.47
C ASN A 59 -15.77 -7.62 10.23
N GLU A 60 -15.73 -8.47 9.22
CA GLU A 60 -14.55 -9.30 8.86
C GLU A 60 -13.61 -8.61 7.86
N THR A 61 -13.91 -7.37 7.47
CA THR A 61 -13.14 -6.61 6.49
C THR A 61 -12.49 -5.37 7.10
N TYR A 62 -11.48 -4.84 6.41
CA TYR A 62 -10.75 -3.64 6.82
C TYR A 62 -10.82 -2.56 5.73
N LYS A 63 -10.90 -1.30 6.15
CA LYS A 63 -10.90 -0.13 5.26
C LYS A 63 -10.15 1.05 5.87
N THR A 64 -9.88 2.06 5.06
CA THR A 64 -9.33 3.35 5.51
C THR A 64 -10.40 4.43 5.49
N GLU A 65 -10.49 5.25 6.54
CA GLU A 65 -11.44 6.38 6.60
C GLU A 65 -10.74 7.73 6.44
N SER A 66 -9.54 7.88 6.99
CA SER A 66 -8.77 9.13 6.89
C SER A 66 -8.23 9.36 5.47
N PRO A 67 -8.42 10.54 4.87
CA PRO A 67 -7.82 10.89 3.59
C PRO A 67 -6.29 10.82 3.60
N LEU A 68 -5.64 11.08 4.74
CA LEU A 68 -4.18 11.08 4.88
C LEU A 68 -3.60 9.67 4.74
N VAL A 69 -4.32 8.66 5.25
CA VAL A 69 -3.90 7.26 5.20
C VAL A 69 -3.81 6.75 3.75
N ARG A 70 -4.52 7.38 2.80
CA ARG A 70 -4.39 7.06 1.38
C ARG A 70 -2.99 7.29 0.83
N LEU A 71 -2.17 8.10 1.50
CA LEU A 71 -0.79 8.34 1.11
C LEU A 71 0.16 7.22 1.57
N LEU A 72 -0.29 6.27 2.41
CA LEU A 72 0.51 5.10 2.78
C LEU A 72 0.83 4.19 1.58
N GLY A 73 0.03 4.21 0.52
CA GLY A 73 0.32 3.48 -0.71
C GLY A 73 1.42 4.12 -1.57
N THR A 74 1.92 5.31 -1.19
CA THR A 74 3.08 5.93 -1.85
C THR A 74 4.38 5.33 -1.28
N PRO A 75 5.47 5.27 -2.06
CA PRO A 75 6.71 4.64 -1.61
C PRO A 75 7.52 5.48 -0.60
N ASP A 76 7.18 6.77 -0.40
CA ASP A 76 7.92 7.66 0.49
C ASP A 76 7.73 7.30 1.98
N GLU A 77 8.75 6.64 2.54
CA GLU A 77 8.80 6.26 3.96
C GLU A 77 8.76 7.48 4.91
N SER A 78 9.24 8.65 4.49
CA SER A 78 9.18 9.85 5.33
C SER A 78 7.74 10.34 5.51
N SER A 79 6.92 10.23 4.46
CA SER A 79 5.48 10.48 4.53
C SER A 79 4.75 9.43 5.36
N LYS A 80 5.06 8.14 5.21
CA LYS A 80 4.46 7.07 6.04
C LYS A 80 4.73 7.29 7.53
N ALA A 81 5.97 7.60 7.88
CA ALA A 81 6.35 7.99 9.24
C ALA A 81 5.60 9.23 9.73
N ALA A 82 5.40 10.23 8.87
CA ALA A 82 4.66 11.44 9.20
C ALA A 82 3.17 11.20 9.47
N ILE A 83 2.52 10.34 8.66
CA ILE A 83 1.12 9.96 8.84
C ILE A 83 0.94 9.23 10.17
N LEU A 84 1.79 8.24 10.45
CA LEU A 84 1.76 7.53 11.73
C LEU A 84 2.03 8.51 12.89
N ARG A 85 3.00 9.43 12.74
CA ARG A 85 3.32 10.42 13.76
C ARG A 85 2.11 11.27 14.14
N ILE A 86 1.35 11.75 13.17
CA ILE A 86 0.14 12.55 13.39
C ILE A 86 -0.88 11.77 14.23
N LEU A 87 -1.12 10.49 13.89
CA LEU A 87 -2.07 9.65 14.63
C LEU A 87 -1.57 9.28 16.02
N LEU A 88 -0.25 9.07 16.18
CA LEU A 88 0.35 8.78 17.48
C LEU A 88 0.20 9.95 18.47
N GLU A 89 0.10 11.20 18.01
CA GLU A 89 -0.20 12.33 18.90
C GLU A 89 -1.62 12.31 19.46
N CYS A 90 -2.51 11.47 18.91
CA CYS A 90 -3.86 11.21 19.43
C CYS A 90 -3.97 9.85 20.10
N TYR A 91 -2.94 9.01 20.08
CA TYR A 91 -2.94 7.66 20.66
C TYR A 91 -2.49 7.71 22.12
N GLU A 92 -3.47 7.67 23.03
CA GLU A 92 -3.28 7.85 24.48
C GLU A 92 -2.15 7.00 25.10
N PRO A 93 -2.02 5.69 24.81
CA PRO A 93 -0.89 4.90 25.34
C PRO A 93 0.48 5.47 24.98
N PHE A 94 0.64 5.95 23.75
CA PHE A 94 1.90 6.54 23.30
C PHE A 94 2.15 7.91 23.92
N VAL A 95 1.14 8.78 23.97
CA VAL A 95 1.25 10.12 24.57
C VAL A 95 1.66 10.02 26.04
N PHE A 96 0.96 9.20 26.82
CA PHE A 96 1.27 9.01 28.24
C PHE A 96 2.65 8.38 28.44
N PHE A 97 2.99 7.34 27.66
CA PHE A 97 4.32 6.74 27.71
C PHE A 97 5.43 7.74 27.44
N ARG A 98 5.29 8.59 26.41
CA ARG A 98 6.27 9.61 26.05
C ARG A 98 6.44 10.65 27.17
N GLU A 99 5.36 11.13 27.76
CA GLU A 99 5.40 12.05 28.91
C GLU A 99 6.13 11.41 30.11
N ARG A 100 5.84 10.14 30.40
CA ARG A 100 6.54 9.42 31.47
C ARG A 100 8.01 9.20 31.14
N LEU A 101 8.35 8.90 29.89
CA LEU A 101 9.74 8.76 29.45
C LEU A 101 10.53 10.06 29.65
N VAL A 102 9.94 11.22 29.34
CA VAL A 102 10.54 12.54 29.64
C VAL A 102 10.73 12.71 31.15
N ALA A 103 9.73 12.36 31.95
CA ALA A 103 9.76 12.57 33.40
C ALA A 103 10.72 11.64 34.15
N THR A 104 10.92 10.41 33.66
CA THR A 104 11.70 9.37 34.36
C THR A 104 13.08 9.12 33.75
N GLY A 105 13.27 9.45 32.46
CA GLY A 105 14.46 9.07 31.71
C GLY A 105 14.66 7.55 31.55
N ASN A 106 13.64 6.74 31.86
CA ASN A 106 13.72 5.28 31.89
C ASN A 106 12.48 4.64 31.26
N SER A 107 12.68 3.91 30.17
CA SER A 107 11.61 3.28 29.37
C SER A 107 10.87 2.18 30.11
N ASP A 108 11.55 1.39 30.95
CA ASP A 108 10.89 0.33 31.73
C ASP A 108 9.90 0.92 32.75
N THR A 109 10.32 1.99 33.43
CA THR A 109 9.49 2.72 34.39
C THR A 109 8.32 3.40 33.69
N ALA A 110 8.57 4.03 32.54
CA ALA A 110 7.53 4.66 31.73
C ALA A 110 6.48 3.66 31.24
N ALA A 111 6.91 2.49 30.74
CA ALA A 111 6.00 1.44 30.29
C ALA A 111 5.18 0.85 31.45
N GLN A 112 5.82 0.58 32.59
CA GLN A 112 5.10 0.09 33.78
C GLN A 112 4.06 1.09 34.27
N GLN A 113 4.39 2.38 34.30
CA GLN A 113 3.45 3.43 34.70
C GLN A 113 2.31 3.59 33.68
N THR A 114 2.60 3.48 32.38
CA THR A 114 1.59 3.49 31.31
C THR A 114 0.62 2.33 31.47
N LYS A 115 1.14 1.11 31.68
CA LYS A 115 0.34 -0.09 31.93
C LYS A 115 -0.64 0.11 33.08
N VAL A 116 -0.15 0.57 34.22
CA VAL A 116 -0.96 0.73 35.44
C VAL A 116 -1.97 1.86 35.29
N HIS A 117 -1.57 2.99 34.68
CA HIS A 117 -2.43 4.15 34.53
C HIS A 117 -3.62 3.90 33.60
N LEU A 118 -3.38 3.20 32.49
CA LEU A 118 -4.39 2.92 31.47
C LEU A 118 -5.04 1.53 31.62
N ASP A 119 -4.73 0.81 32.70
CA ASP A 119 -5.21 -0.56 32.96
C ASP A 119 -5.01 -1.50 31.76
N LEU A 120 -3.81 -1.51 31.17
CA LEU A 120 -3.49 -2.31 29.98
C LEU A 120 -3.25 -3.78 30.34
N ASN A 121 -3.83 -4.70 29.56
CA ASN A 121 -3.70 -6.15 29.80
C ASN A 121 -2.33 -6.75 29.42
N ALA A 122 -1.62 -6.16 28.45
CA ALA A 122 -0.35 -6.64 27.91
C ALA A 122 0.80 -6.57 28.94
N HIS A 123 1.85 -7.38 28.75
CA HIS A 123 3.04 -7.33 29.61
C HIS A 123 3.82 -6.02 29.44
N ARG A 124 4.54 -5.57 30.47
CA ARG A 124 5.24 -4.27 30.43
C ARG A 124 6.26 -4.18 29.29
N GLU A 125 6.91 -5.30 28.96
CA GLU A 125 7.89 -5.38 27.87
C GLU A 125 7.21 -5.24 26.51
N GLU A 126 6.05 -5.86 26.32
CA GLU A 126 5.27 -5.73 25.07
C GLU A 126 4.84 -4.28 24.84
N ILE A 127 4.37 -3.61 25.90
CA ILE A 127 4.02 -2.19 25.87
C ILE A 127 5.24 -1.34 25.54
N LYS A 128 6.36 -1.56 26.22
CA LYS A 128 7.61 -0.83 25.98
C LYS A 128 8.07 -0.99 24.54
N ASP A 129 8.20 -2.23 24.07
CA ASP A 129 8.77 -2.55 22.76
C ASP A 129 7.90 -1.99 21.64
N THR A 130 6.57 -2.12 21.74
CA THR A 130 5.65 -1.52 20.77
C THR A 130 5.70 0.00 20.77
N LEU A 131 5.62 0.66 21.93
CA LEU A 131 5.60 2.13 21.98
C LEU A 131 6.96 2.74 21.61
N ILE A 132 8.07 2.07 21.94
CA ILE A 132 9.40 2.45 21.46
C ILE A 132 9.50 2.28 19.95
N SER A 133 9.09 1.14 19.39
CA SER A 133 9.11 0.90 17.94
C SER A 133 8.32 1.98 17.17
N LEU A 134 7.10 2.27 17.62
CA LEU A 134 6.27 3.37 17.08
C LEU A 134 6.96 4.73 17.19
N GLY A 135 7.57 5.01 18.35
CA GLY A 135 8.26 6.27 18.60
C GLY A 135 9.52 6.44 17.75
N THR A 136 10.31 5.39 17.57
CA THR A 136 11.54 5.44 16.78
C THR A 136 11.26 5.53 15.29
N TYR A 137 10.28 4.77 14.78
CA TYR A 137 9.88 4.83 13.37
C TYR A 137 9.42 6.25 12.98
N THR A 138 8.66 6.89 13.86
CA THR A 138 8.13 8.25 13.63
C THR A 138 9.07 9.39 14.02
N LYS A 139 10.31 9.07 14.46
CA LYS A 139 11.30 10.03 14.99
C LYS A 139 10.79 10.84 16.19
N ALA A 140 9.79 10.31 16.88
CA ALA A 140 9.29 10.84 18.15
C ALA A 140 10.20 10.51 19.33
N ILE A 141 10.97 9.43 19.21
CA ILE A 141 11.89 8.92 20.21
C ILE A 141 13.21 8.62 19.51
N ASN A 142 14.30 9.10 20.08
CA ASN A 142 15.66 8.80 19.65
C ASN A 142 16.26 7.68 20.51
N ALA A 143 16.79 6.64 19.87
CA ALA A 143 17.62 5.64 20.54
C ALA A 143 19.05 6.17 20.70
N LYS A 144 19.57 6.20 21.93
CA LYS A 144 20.96 6.62 22.24
C LYS A 144 21.95 5.46 22.33
N GLY A 145 21.46 4.23 22.14
CA GLY A 145 22.23 3.00 22.37
C GLY A 145 22.10 2.51 23.81
N GLY A 146 22.47 1.24 24.03
CA GLY A 146 22.42 0.62 25.38
C GLY A 146 21.03 0.53 26.01
N GLY A 147 19.96 0.55 25.20
CA GLY A 147 18.57 0.56 25.69
C GLY A 147 18.10 1.91 26.24
N VAL A 148 18.86 2.99 26.02
CA VAL A 148 18.49 4.35 26.44
C VAL A 148 17.72 5.04 25.33
N TYR A 149 16.58 5.63 25.69
CA TYR A 149 15.67 6.30 24.79
C TYR A 149 15.35 7.71 25.29
N GLU A 150 15.27 8.66 24.36
CA GLU A 150 14.97 10.05 24.66
C GLU A 150 13.81 10.52 23.76
N ALA A 151 12.78 11.10 24.37
CA ALA A 151 11.70 11.72 23.60
C ALA A 151 12.19 12.98 22.88
N VAL A 152 11.82 13.13 21.62
CA VAL A 152 12.19 14.27 20.80
C VAL A 152 11.16 15.38 20.98
N ASN A 153 11.62 16.54 21.45
CA ASN A 153 10.84 17.79 21.55
C ASN A 153 11.52 18.84 20.67
N GLY A 154 10.84 19.38 19.65
CA GLY A 154 11.43 20.44 18.79
C GLY A 154 10.58 20.80 17.57
N GLU A 155 10.79 22.02 17.06
CA GLU A 155 10.07 22.65 15.93
C GLU A 155 10.42 22.04 14.55
N ASP A 156 11.50 21.27 14.45
CA ASP A 156 12.06 20.79 13.17
C ASP A 156 11.33 19.60 12.53
N LEU A 157 10.31 19.05 13.18
CA LEU A 157 9.51 17.92 12.68
C LEU A 157 8.16 18.40 12.12
N ASN A 158 8.20 19.07 10.97
CA ASN A 158 6.96 19.45 10.27
C ASN A 158 6.39 18.25 9.49
N GLN A 159 5.65 17.38 10.20
CA GLN A 159 5.00 16.21 9.62
C GLN A 159 3.99 16.58 8.53
N LEU A 160 3.33 17.73 8.66
CA LEU A 160 2.40 18.24 7.66
C LEU A 160 3.10 18.59 6.34
N ARG A 161 4.38 19.03 6.39
CA ARG A 161 5.17 19.27 5.17
C ARG A 161 5.41 17.97 4.40
N ASN A 162 5.82 16.90 5.07
CA ASN A 162 6.06 15.61 4.41
C ASN A 162 4.77 15.05 3.79
N VAL A 163 3.66 15.18 4.52
CA VAL A 163 2.32 14.78 4.01
C VAL A 163 1.90 15.62 2.81
N ALA A 164 2.13 16.94 2.83
CA ALA A 164 1.83 17.82 1.72
C ALA A 164 2.68 17.51 0.48
N GLU A 165 3.97 17.21 0.66
CA GLU A 165 4.88 16.80 -0.41
C GLU A 165 4.42 15.48 -1.05
N ALA A 166 4.10 14.46 -0.26
CA ALA A 166 3.55 13.20 -0.78
C ALA A 166 2.23 13.40 -1.53
N SER A 167 1.36 14.28 -1.04
CA SER A 167 0.12 14.64 -1.74
C SER A 167 0.40 15.32 -3.08
N SER A 168 1.38 16.23 -3.15
CA SER A 168 1.78 16.89 -4.41
C SER A 168 2.34 15.87 -5.40
N ASN A 169 3.26 15.02 -4.94
CA ASN A 169 3.89 13.98 -5.77
C ASN A 169 2.86 13.01 -6.36
N LEU A 170 1.85 12.63 -5.57
CA LEU A 170 0.76 11.79 -6.06
C LEU A 170 -0.10 12.53 -7.10
N ALA A 171 -0.43 13.80 -6.87
CA ALA A 171 -1.19 14.59 -7.82
C ALA A 171 -0.45 14.76 -9.17
N ASP A 172 0.86 15.02 -9.13
CA ASP A 172 1.71 15.14 -10.33
C ASP A 172 1.82 13.80 -11.07
N ALA A 173 1.91 12.69 -10.34
CA ALA A 173 1.87 11.36 -10.91
C ALA A 173 0.50 11.05 -11.56
N GLU A 174 -0.62 11.37 -10.90
CA GLU A 174 -1.96 11.24 -11.48
C GLU A 174 -2.11 12.06 -12.76
N ALA A 175 -1.62 13.30 -12.78
CA ALA A 175 -1.63 14.14 -13.97
C ALA A 175 -0.83 13.48 -15.12
N SER A 176 0.34 12.92 -14.81
CA SER A 176 1.18 12.22 -15.80
C SER A 176 0.46 10.99 -16.38
N ILE A 177 -0.19 10.18 -15.54
CA ILE A 177 -0.98 9.01 -15.98
C ILE A 177 -2.15 9.45 -16.86
N ARG A 178 -2.87 10.50 -16.49
CA ARG A 178 -3.98 11.03 -17.28
C ARG A 178 -3.53 11.53 -18.65
N ILE A 179 -2.41 12.24 -18.71
CA ILE A 179 -1.82 12.71 -19.99
C ILE A 179 -1.47 11.53 -20.89
N GLU A 180 -0.87 10.47 -20.34
CA GLU A 180 -0.48 9.30 -21.12
C GLU A 180 -1.70 8.55 -21.69
N ILE A 181 -2.73 8.35 -20.86
CA ILE A 181 -3.98 7.69 -21.27
C ILE A 181 -4.77 8.57 -22.26
N GLY A 182 -4.70 9.89 -22.13
CA GLY A 182 -5.47 10.86 -22.93
C GLY A 182 -6.93 10.95 -22.51
N ASP A 183 -7.81 11.39 -23.42
CA ASP A 183 -9.23 11.68 -23.17
C ASP A 183 -10.00 10.55 -22.48
N TYR A 184 -9.58 9.29 -22.70
CA TYR A 184 -10.21 8.14 -22.08
C TYR A 184 -10.04 8.08 -20.56
N ALA A 185 -9.07 8.81 -20.00
CA ALA A 185 -8.79 8.83 -18.56
C ALA A 185 -9.99 9.32 -17.72
N ASP A 186 -10.85 10.17 -18.28
CA ASP A 186 -12.03 10.69 -17.59
C ASP A 186 -13.15 9.67 -17.44
N SER A 187 -13.10 8.57 -18.20
CA SER A 187 -14.03 7.45 -18.08
C SER A 187 -13.60 6.40 -17.05
N LEU A 188 -12.39 6.53 -16.50
CA LEU A 188 -11.80 5.56 -15.59
C LEU A 188 -12.18 5.83 -14.15
N ASP A 189 -12.33 4.75 -13.38
CA ASP A 189 -12.43 4.86 -11.94
C ASP A 189 -11.13 5.43 -11.37
N ARG A 190 -11.22 6.57 -10.69
CA ARG A 190 -10.06 7.24 -10.13
C ARG A 190 -9.39 6.39 -9.04
N VAL A 191 -10.18 5.74 -8.18
CA VAL A 191 -9.70 5.00 -7.01
C VAL A 191 -9.13 3.65 -7.40
N GLU A 192 -9.79 2.95 -8.33
CA GLU A 192 -9.44 1.58 -8.72
C GLU A 192 -8.43 1.49 -9.87
N VAL A 193 -8.27 2.56 -10.66
CA VAL A 193 -7.38 2.54 -11.85
C VAL A 193 -6.36 3.66 -11.82
N VAL A 194 -6.79 4.94 -11.77
CA VAL A 194 -5.87 6.07 -11.96
C VAL A 194 -4.88 6.24 -10.80
N VAL A 195 -5.37 6.22 -9.56
CA VAL A 195 -4.52 6.36 -8.35
C VAL A 195 -3.53 5.19 -8.22
N PRO A 196 -3.93 3.92 -8.39
CA PRO A 196 -2.98 2.79 -8.40
C PRO A 196 -1.90 2.92 -9.47
N LEU A 197 -2.23 3.35 -10.69
CA LEU A 197 -1.22 3.61 -11.74
C LEU A 197 -0.27 4.75 -11.35
N ALA A 198 -0.78 5.79 -10.69
CA ALA A 198 0.05 6.90 -10.21
C ALA A 198 1.01 6.47 -9.09
N ARG A 199 0.54 5.65 -8.14
CA ARG A 199 1.39 5.05 -7.09
C ARG A 199 2.43 4.11 -7.69
N ALA A 200 2.05 3.29 -8.67
CA ALA A 200 2.98 2.45 -9.41
C ALA A 200 4.07 3.29 -10.12
N LEU A 201 3.71 4.45 -10.69
CA LEU A 201 4.68 5.38 -11.27
C LEU A 201 5.65 5.93 -10.22
N LEU A 202 5.17 6.29 -9.03
CA LEU A 202 6.02 6.73 -7.93
C LEU A 202 6.97 5.62 -7.48
N LYS A 203 6.47 4.39 -7.28
CA LYS A 203 7.29 3.22 -6.96
C LYS A 203 8.38 2.96 -8.00
N ALA A 204 8.04 3.07 -9.28
CA ALA A 204 9.02 2.93 -10.36
C ALA A 204 10.11 4.02 -10.35
N LYS A 205 9.79 5.25 -9.91
CA LYS A 205 10.77 6.34 -9.76
C LYS A 205 11.74 6.10 -8.61
N GLU A 206 11.32 5.38 -7.57
CA GLU A 206 12.13 4.99 -6.41
C GLU A 206 12.77 3.60 -6.55
N GLU A 207 12.85 3.07 -7.77
CA GLU A 207 13.48 1.78 -8.10
C GLU A 207 12.78 0.54 -7.47
N HIS A 208 11.56 0.71 -6.95
CA HIS A 208 10.67 -0.36 -6.47
C HIS A 208 9.94 -1.02 -7.64
N ALA A 209 10.71 -1.67 -8.51
CA ALA A 209 10.24 -2.13 -9.82
C ALA A 209 9.20 -3.26 -9.73
N LYS A 210 9.35 -4.18 -8.77
CA LYS A 210 8.40 -5.30 -8.58
C LYS A 210 7.07 -4.77 -8.06
N GLU A 211 7.11 -3.89 -7.06
CA GLU A 211 5.94 -3.28 -6.46
C GLU A 211 5.20 -2.41 -7.48
N ALA A 212 5.92 -1.68 -8.34
CA ALA A 212 5.33 -0.91 -9.43
C ALA A 212 4.58 -1.82 -10.43
N VAL A 213 5.17 -2.96 -10.82
CA VAL A 213 4.50 -3.92 -11.71
C VAL A 213 3.25 -4.51 -11.06
N ALA A 214 3.35 -4.94 -9.80
CA ALA A 214 2.23 -5.53 -9.08
C ALA A 214 1.05 -4.56 -8.95
N GLU A 215 1.30 -3.30 -8.55
CA GLU A 215 0.25 -2.31 -8.38
C GLU A 215 -0.37 -1.87 -9.71
N ALA A 216 0.44 -1.67 -10.77
CA ALA A 216 -0.08 -1.38 -12.09
C ALA A 216 -0.89 -2.55 -12.67
N ALA A 217 -0.48 -3.80 -12.41
CA ALA A 217 -1.22 -4.98 -12.84
C ALA A 217 -2.58 -5.09 -12.13
N ALA A 218 -2.65 -4.80 -10.82
CA ALA A 218 -3.91 -4.73 -10.09
C ALA A 218 -4.85 -3.66 -10.69
N ALA A 219 -4.31 -2.48 -11.03
CA ALA A 219 -5.05 -1.43 -11.71
C ALA A 219 -5.62 -1.88 -13.07
N LEU A 220 -4.82 -2.62 -13.85
CA LEU A 220 -5.25 -3.22 -15.11
C LEU A 220 -6.35 -4.26 -14.93
N GLU A 221 -6.28 -5.07 -13.87
CA GLU A 221 -7.32 -6.04 -13.56
C GLU A 221 -8.65 -5.38 -13.20
N SER A 222 -8.63 -4.29 -12.43
CA SER A 222 -9.81 -3.46 -12.15
C SER A 222 -10.34 -2.77 -13.41
N PHE A 223 -9.45 -2.22 -14.24
CA PHE A 223 -9.82 -1.64 -15.54
C PHE A 223 -10.52 -2.67 -16.44
N LEU A 224 -9.95 -3.87 -16.60
CA LEU A 224 -10.54 -4.93 -17.43
C LEU A 224 -11.88 -5.42 -16.89
N ALA A 225 -12.06 -5.46 -15.57
CA ALA A 225 -13.36 -5.77 -14.97
C ALA A 225 -14.42 -4.71 -15.33
N GLY A 226 -14.07 -3.43 -15.23
CA GLY A 226 -14.93 -2.33 -15.67
C GLY A 226 -15.24 -2.37 -17.17
N LEU A 227 -14.22 -2.59 -18.00
CA LEU A 227 -14.35 -2.69 -19.45
C LEU A 227 -15.23 -3.89 -19.84
N ALA A 228 -15.09 -5.02 -19.17
CA ALA A 228 -15.86 -6.23 -19.44
C ALA A 228 -17.36 -5.99 -19.20
N ASN A 229 -17.70 -5.29 -18.12
CA ASN A 229 -19.08 -4.91 -17.84
C ASN A 229 -19.66 -4.02 -18.95
N ARG A 230 -18.88 -3.05 -19.46
CA ARG A 230 -19.33 -2.14 -20.53
C ARG A 230 -19.41 -2.80 -21.90
N MET A 231 -18.52 -3.75 -22.20
CA MET A 231 -18.43 -4.43 -23.49
C MET A 231 -19.12 -5.81 -23.52
N GLY A 232 -19.78 -6.23 -22.45
CA GLY A 232 -20.50 -7.51 -22.38
C GLY A 232 -19.60 -8.75 -22.38
N VAL A 233 -18.41 -8.68 -21.78
CA VAL A 233 -17.45 -9.78 -21.71
C VAL A 233 -17.59 -10.54 -20.40
N ASN A 234 -17.71 -11.87 -20.46
CA ASN A 234 -17.72 -12.71 -19.26
C ASN A 234 -16.30 -13.11 -18.83
N LEU A 235 -15.86 -12.58 -17.67
CA LEU A 235 -14.56 -12.88 -17.08
C LEU A 235 -14.54 -14.12 -16.17
N GLN A 236 -15.66 -14.83 -16.02
CA GLN A 236 -15.73 -16.02 -15.18
C GLN A 236 -14.68 -17.07 -15.59
N GLY A 237 -13.96 -17.60 -14.59
CA GLY A 237 -12.88 -18.56 -14.74
C GLY A 237 -11.53 -17.98 -15.20
N ALA A 238 -11.42 -16.66 -15.36
CA ALA A 238 -10.15 -15.99 -15.64
C ALA A 238 -9.48 -15.51 -14.35
N THR A 239 -8.41 -16.19 -13.93
CA THR A 239 -7.75 -15.99 -12.62
C THR A 239 -6.53 -15.06 -12.66
N GLY A 240 -6.13 -14.55 -13.83
CA GLY A 240 -5.05 -13.58 -13.95
C GLY A 240 -5.11 -12.73 -15.22
N LEU A 241 -4.25 -11.71 -15.28
CA LEU A 241 -4.24 -10.68 -16.33
C LEU A 241 -4.31 -11.24 -17.75
N THR A 242 -3.42 -12.19 -18.11
CA THR A 242 -3.41 -12.84 -19.44
C THR A 242 -4.75 -13.50 -19.77
N SER A 243 -5.27 -14.31 -18.84
CA SER A 243 -6.54 -15.02 -19.04
C SER A 243 -7.73 -14.09 -19.18
N ARG A 244 -7.72 -12.93 -18.49
CA ARG A 244 -8.77 -11.91 -18.61
C ARG A 244 -8.71 -11.24 -19.98
N ILE A 245 -7.51 -10.90 -20.47
CA ILE A 245 -7.31 -10.33 -21.80
C ILE A 245 -7.76 -11.29 -22.90
N ASP A 246 -7.48 -12.59 -22.76
CA ASP A 246 -7.92 -13.60 -23.74
C ASP A 246 -9.45 -13.69 -23.86
N LYS A 247 -10.22 -13.38 -22.80
CA LYS A 247 -11.70 -13.30 -22.89
C LYS A 247 -12.18 -12.20 -23.83
N PHE A 248 -11.45 -11.08 -23.94
CA PHE A 248 -11.77 -10.00 -24.88
C PHE A 248 -11.40 -10.32 -26.33
N ARG A 249 -10.50 -11.29 -26.55
CA ARG A 249 -10.17 -11.76 -27.90
C ARG A 249 -11.32 -12.57 -28.50
N ALA A 250 -12.09 -13.26 -27.66
CA ALA A 250 -13.27 -13.99 -28.11
C ALA A 250 -14.22 -13.02 -28.83
N ASN A 251 -14.76 -13.46 -29.97
CA ASN A 251 -15.65 -12.66 -30.83
C ASN A 251 -15.06 -11.33 -31.33
N SER A 252 -13.72 -11.17 -31.29
CA SER A 252 -13.01 -9.97 -31.77
C SER A 252 -13.46 -8.66 -31.10
N ILE A 253 -13.84 -8.72 -29.82
CA ILE A 253 -14.23 -7.52 -29.06
C ILE A 253 -13.04 -6.55 -28.98
N LEU A 254 -11.88 -7.06 -28.56
CA LEU A 254 -10.60 -6.39 -28.77
C LEU A 254 -9.83 -7.00 -29.95
N PRO A 255 -9.23 -6.17 -30.84
CA PRO A 255 -8.37 -6.64 -31.91
C PRO A 255 -7.17 -7.45 -31.39
N LYS A 256 -6.72 -8.42 -32.21
CA LYS A 256 -5.56 -9.26 -31.89
C LYS A 256 -4.35 -8.45 -31.43
N LYS A 257 -3.99 -7.37 -32.13
CA LYS A 257 -2.81 -6.57 -31.79
C LYS A 257 -2.90 -5.97 -30.37
N ILE A 258 -4.06 -5.43 -29.98
CA ILE A 258 -4.29 -4.91 -28.63
C ILE A 258 -4.18 -6.03 -27.59
N THR A 259 -4.80 -7.18 -27.85
CA THR A 259 -4.74 -8.32 -26.92
C THR A 259 -3.32 -8.88 -26.77
N GLU A 260 -2.52 -8.92 -27.83
CA GLU A 260 -1.12 -9.38 -27.76
C GLU A 260 -0.21 -8.34 -27.07
N ALA A 261 -0.47 -7.03 -27.23
CA ALA A 261 0.18 -6.00 -26.43
C ALA A 261 -0.15 -6.15 -24.93
N GLY A 262 -1.41 -6.48 -24.61
CA GLY A 262 -1.81 -6.81 -23.24
C GLY A 262 -1.11 -8.06 -22.68
N LYS A 263 -0.80 -9.05 -23.51
CA LYS A 263 -0.07 -10.25 -23.07
C LYS A 263 1.35 -9.95 -22.60
N TYR A 264 2.02 -8.95 -23.18
CA TYR A 264 3.30 -8.46 -22.65
C TYR A 264 3.16 -8.05 -21.17
N LEU A 265 2.11 -7.29 -20.83
CA LEU A 265 1.82 -6.89 -19.45
C LEU A 265 1.53 -8.11 -18.56
N GLY A 266 0.85 -9.13 -19.10
CA GLY A 266 0.64 -10.41 -18.41
C GLY A 266 1.95 -11.15 -18.08
N GLN A 267 2.87 -11.24 -19.04
CA GLN A 267 4.14 -11.93 -18.84
C GLN A 267 5.04 -11.24 -17.82
N ILE A 268 5.16 -9.90 -17.88
CA ILE A 268 5.96 -9.15 -16.92
C ILE A 268 5.34 -9.21 -15.52
N ARG A 269 4.01 -9.17 -15.39
CA ARG A 269 3.32 -9.41 -14.10
C ARG A 269 3.70 -10.75 -13.53
N ASN A 270 3.62 -11.83 -14.31
CA ASN A 270 3.93 -13.18 -13.82
C ASN A 270 5.38 -13.28 -13.32
N ALA A 271 6.32 -12.67 -14.02
CA ALA A 271 7.72 -12.60 -13.58
C ALA A 271 7.91 -11.79 -12.27
N ALA A 272 7.06 -10.80 -12.00
CA ALA A 272 7.10 -10.03 -10.76
C ALA A 272 6.42 -10.76 -9.57
N ASP A 273 5.29 -11.44 -9.82
CA ASP A 273 4.46 -12.14 -8.84
C ASP A 273 5.12 -13.44 -8.35
N HIS A 274 5.72 -14.21 -9.26
CA HIS A 274 6.49 -15.43 -8.94
C HIS A 274 7.92 -15.12 -8.47
N GLY A 275 8.12 -13.93 -7.88
CA GLY A 275 9.39 -13.48 -7.32
C GLY A 275 9.94 -14.34 -6.16
N VAL A 276 9.21 -15.37 -5.75
CA VAL A 276 9.60 -16.37 -4.73
C VAL A 276 9.68 -17.79 -5.30
N ASP A 277 8.95 -18.06 -6.38
CA ASP A 277 8.92 -19.37 -7.03
C ASP A 277 10.01 -19.46 -8.09
N ILE A 278 10.76 -20.56 -8.05
CA ILE A 278 11.78 -20.83 -9.07
C ILE A 278 11.07 -21.11 -10.40
N ASP A 279 11.32 -20.28 -11.41
CA ASP A 279 10.85 -20.54 -12.76
C ASP A 279 11.56 -21.80 -13.29
N PRO A 280 10.81 -22.86 -13.67
CA PRO A 280 11.41 -24.12 -14.09
C PRO A 280 12.23 -24.00 -15.38
N ASP A 281 11.96 -23.01 -16.24
CA ASP A 281 12.66 -22.82 -17.50
C ASP A 281 14.04 -22.17 -17.31
N VAL A 282 14.22 -21.42 -16.21
CA VAL A 282 15.46 -20.66 -15.93
C VAL A 282 16.18 -21.20 -14.68
N GLY A 283 15.51 -21.97 -13.83
CA GLY A 283 16.05 -22.46 -12.56
C GLY A 283 16.32 -21.35 -11.54
N SER A 284 15.68 -20.19 -11.70
CA SER A 284 15.86 -19.05 -10.82
C SER A 284 14.60 -18.19 -10.73
N VAL A 285 14.60 -17.30 -9.74
CA VAL A 285 13.59 -16.25 -9.58
C VAL A 285 13.90 -15.10 -10.53
N TRP A 286 12.88 -14.58 -11.20
CA TRP A 286 13.03 -13.40 -12.05
C TRP A 286 13.35 -12.13 -11.24
N LYS A 287 14.28 -11.35 -11.79
CA LYS A 287 14.58 -9.98 -11.34
C LYS A 287 13.99 -8.99 -12.34
N ILE A 288 13.25 -8.02 -11.84
CA ILE A 288 12.67 -6.95 -12.66
C ILE A 288 13.66 -5.78 -12.67
N LEU A 289 14.09 -5.36 -13.86
CA LEU A 289 14.93 -4.17 -14.00
C LEU A 289 14.14 -2.91 -13.61
N PRO A 290 14.78 -1.88 -13.02
CA PRO A 290 14.13 -0.60 -12.73
C PRO A 290 13.43 0.02 -13.94
N SER A 291 14.08 -0.02 -15.11
CA SER A 291 13.49 0.44 -16.37
C SER A 291 12.25 -0.35 -16.78
N SER A 292 12.21 -1.65 -16.52
CA SER A 292 11.04 -2.48 -16.83
C SER A 292 9.84 -2.11 -15.98
N GLY A 293 10.02 -1.80 -14.69
CA GLY A 293 8.95 -1.30 -13.83
C GLY A 293 8.36 0.01 -14.36
N ARG A 294 9.21 0.95 -14.78
CA ARG A 294 8.75 2.21 -15.38
C ARG A 294 8.05 1.99 -16.72
N HIS A 295 8.63 1.20 -17.62
CA HIS A 295 8.01 0.90 -18.91
C HIS A 295 6.66 0.19 -18.75
N TYR A 296 6.53 -0.71 -17.77
CA TYR A 296 5.29 -1.41 -17.49
C TYR A 296 4.12 -0.44 -17.25
N VAL A 297 4.33 0.60 -16.43
CA VAL A 297 3.31 1.60 -16.12
C VAL A 297 2.86 2.36 -17.37
N PHE A 298 3.79 2.80 -18.22
CA PHE A 298 3.46 3.53 -19.44
C PHE A 298 2.83 2.62 -20.51
N VAL A 299 3.29 1.37 -20.64
CA VAL A 299 2.65 0.38 -21.53
C VAL A 299 1.24 0.03 -21.04
N ALA A 300 1.01 -0.02 -19.72
CA ALA A 300 -0.33 -0.18 -19.16
C ALA A 300 -1.25 0.98 -19.55
N CYS A 301 -0.76 2.22 -19.47
CA CYS A 301 -1.50 3.41 -19.90
C CYS A 301 -1.82 3.37 -21.41
N ALA A 302 -0.84 3.03 -22.26
CA ALA A 302 -1.04 2.89 -23.69
C ALA A 302 -2.05 1.78 -24.03
N PHE A 303 -2.00 0.65 -23.32
CA PHE A 303 -2.97 -0.44 -23.46
C PHE A 303 -4.39 -0.01 -23.06
N ILE A 304 -4.54 0.71 -21.95
CA ILE A 304 -5.84 1.28 -21.52
C ILE A 304 -6.38 2.23 -22.58
N ARG A 305 -5.54 3.14 -23.09
CA ARG A 305 -5.90 4.07 -24.18
C ARG A 305 -6.36 3.33 -25.43
N ALA A 306 -5.63 2.31 -25.86
CA ALA A 306 -5.99 1.52 -27.04
C ALA A 306 -7.33 0.78 -26.87
N CYS A 307 -7.57 0.20 -25.68
CA CYS A 307 -8.85 -0.42 -25.34
C CYS A 307 -9.99 0.60 -25.34
N GLY A 308 -9.77 1.78 -24.76
CA GLY A 308 -10.76 2.86 -24.71
C GLY A 308 -11.11 3.42 -26.07
N ALA A 309 -10.13 3.61 -26.95
CA ALA A 309 -10.37 4.01 -28.32
C ALA A 309 -11.23 2.98 -29.07
N ARG A 310 -10.97 1.68 -28.86
CA ARG A 310 -11.81 0.60 -29.40
C ARG A 310 -13.24 0.64 -28.83
N GLU A 311 -13.41 0.87 -27.54
CA GLU A 311 -14.73 0.99 -26.89
C GLU A 311 -15.53 2.15 -27.49
N ASN A 312 -14.89 3.30 -27.68
CA ASN A 312 -15.51 4.50 -28.24
C ASN A 312 -15.68 4.48 -29.78
N ASN A 313 -15.32 3.37 -30.45
CA ASN A 313 -15.27 3.25 -31.91
C ASN A 313 -14.44 4.35 -32.60
N GLN A 314 -13.33 4.75 -31.97
CA GLN A 314 -12.34 5.70 -32.49
C GLN A 314 -11.22 4.97 -33.24
N ASP A 315 -10.23 5.73 -33.75
CA ASP A 315 -9.04 5.21 -34.40
C ASP A 315 -8.25 4.24 -33.50
N PHE A 316 -7.57 3.28 -34.13
CA PHE A 316 -6.75 2.30 -33.42
C PHE A 316 -5.34 2.84 -33.14
N TYR A 317 -4.98 2.93 -31.87
CA TYR A 317 -3.64 3.32 -31.41
C TYR A 317 -2.89 2.11 -30.84
N ILE A 318 -1.58 2.03 -31.07
CA ILE A 318 -0.63 1.12 -30.40
C ILE A 318 0.68 1.87 -30.17
#